data_AF-A0A4S2VHP3-F1
#
_entry.id   AF-A0A4S2VHP3-F1
#
_cell.length_a   1.000
_cell.length_b   1.000
_cell.length_c   1.000
_cell.angle_alpha   90.00
_cell.angle_beta   90.00
_cell.angle_gamma   90.00
#
_symmetry.space_group_name_H-M   'P 1'
#
loop_
_entity.id
_entity.type
_entity.pdbx_description
1 polymer ?
#
loop_
_entity_poly.entity_id
_entity_poly.type
_entity_poly.pdbx_seq_one_letter_code
_entity_poly.pdbx_strand_id
1 'polypeptide(L)'
;MTDASPPPHTPTDPPHTPTDDRRAVEHILGRPLAQSWPVGALPPGSRVTVVRDPDRDGPWQVEFLGTIDAMGAPEPNDHAQALSGELLYWVAFDAPQYDSDGQGPYRKAQVWGRCLRPEPDAGRPASPAGRKPLS
;
A
#
# COMPACT_ATOMS: atom_id res chain seq x y z
N MET A 1 37.95 -36.43 -8.02
CA MET A 1 37.98 -35.37 -9.05
C MET A 1 36.82 -34.45 -8.73
N THR A 2 37.10 -33.16 -8.58
CA THR A 2 36.31 -32.14 -7.89
C THR A 2 34.87 -31.97 -8.40
N ASP A 3 34.00 -31.72 -7.42
CA ASP A 3 32.62 -31.23 -7.49
C ASP A 3 32.47 -29.96 -8.33
N ALA A 4 31.39 -29.85 -9.10
CA ALA A 4 30.87 -28.58 -9.56
C ALA A 4 29.38 -28.73 -9.91
N SER A 5 28.52 -28.69 -8.89
CA SER A 5 27.12 -28.30 -9.09
C SER A 5 27.08 -26.87 -9.62
N PRO A 6 26.27 -26.55 -10.64
CA PRO A 6 26.03 -25.16 -11.02
C PRO A 6 25.31 -24.43 -9.86
N PRO A 7 25.59 -23.14 -9.61
CA PRO A 7 24.85 -22.40 -8.60
C PRO A 7 23.37 -22.28 -9.04
N PRO A 8 22.42 -22.24 -8.10
CA PRO A 8 21.07 -21.82 -8.43
C PRO A 8 21.14 -20.37 -8.87
N HIS A 9 20.81 -20.11 -10.14
CA HIS A 9 20.50 -18.77 -10.60
C HIS A 9 19.23 -18.33 -9.86
N THR A 10 19.37 -17.61 -8.76
CA THR A 10 18.29 -16.76 -8.26
C THR A 10 17.99 -15.76 -9.37
N PRO A 11 16.77 -15.72 -9.94
CA PRO A 11 16.35 -14.52 -10.65
C PRO A 11 16.29 -13.41 -9.60
N THR A 12 17.33 -12.59 -9.55
CA THR A 12 17.22 -11.27 -8.93
C THR A 12 16.32 -10.50 -9.87
N ASP A 13 15.01 -10.58 -9.63
CA ASP A 13 14.06 -9.70 -10.27
C ASP A 13 14.54 -8.27 -9.98
N PRO A 14 14.93 -7.47 -10.98
CA PRO A 14 15.34 -6.10 -10.73
C PRO A 14 14.20 -5.39 -9.98
N PRO A 15 14.51 -4.44 -9.08
CA PRO A 15 13.46 -3.68 -8.42
C PRO A 15 12.64 -2.96 -9.50
N HIS A 16 11.39 -3.40 -9.69
CA HIS A 16 10.47 -2.74 -10.61
C HIS A 16 10.27 -1.30 -10.14
N THR A 17 10.38 -0.37 -11.08
CA THR A 17 10.11 1.04 -10.74
C THR A 17 8.60 1.26 -10.69
N PRO A 18 8.10 2.24 -9.92
CA PRO A 18 6.68 2.59 -9.93
C PRO A 18 6.12 2.90 -11.33
N THR A 19 6.98 3.27 -12.28
CA THR A 19 6.58 3.54 -13.68
C THR A 19 6.38 2.25 -14.47
N ASP A 20 7.21 1.23 -14.25
CA ASP A 20 7.08 -0.06 -14.91
C ASP A 20 5.84 -0.81 -14.41
N ASP A 21 5.62 -0.78 -13.09
CA ASP A 21 4.43 -1.36 -12.47
C ASP A 21 3.15 -0.73 -13.03
N ARG A 22 3.11 0.62 -13.14
CA ARG A 22 1.96 1.33 -13.71
C ARG A 22 1.65 0.79 -15.11
N ARG A 23 2.64 0.77 -16.00
CA ARG A 23 2.45 0.35 -17.39
C ARG A 23 1.95 -1.09 -17.48
N ALA A 24 2.50 -1.98 -16.67
CA ALA A 24 2.06 -3.38 -16.63
C ALA A 24 0.59 -3.49 -16.18
N VAL A 25 0.22 -2.78 -15.12
CA VAL A 25 -1.16 -2.78 -14.58
C VAL A 25 -2.14 -2.16 -15.60
N GLU A 26 -1.81 -1.01 -16.18
CA GLU A 26 -2.64 -0.35 -17.20
C GLU A 26 -2.86 -1.25 -18.42
N HIS A 27 -1.82 -1.99 -18.84
CA HIS A 27 -1.92 -2.95 -19.93
C HIS A 27 -2.89 -4.10 -19.60
N ILE A 28 -2.80 -4.66 -18.39
CA ILE A 28 -3.70 -5.73 -17.92
C ILE A 28 -5.14 -5.22 -17.79
N LEU A 29 -5.34 -4.01 -17.27
CA LEU A 29 -6.67 -3.40 -17.11
C LEU A 29 -7.25 -2.88 -18.43
N GLY A 30 -6.43 -2.71 -19.47
CA GLY A 30 -6.82 -2.13 -20.75
C GLY A 30 -7.19 -0.65 -20.68
N ARG A 31 -6.75 0.06 -19.63
CA ARG A 31 -7.05 1.48 -19.40
C ARG A 31 -5.97 2.15 -18.57
N PRO A 32 -5.77 3.48 -18.70
CA PRO A 32 -4.87 4.22 -17.82
C PRO A 32 -5.38 4.22 -16.38
N LEU A 33 -4.46 4.27 -15.40
CA LEU A 33 -4.81 4.46 -14.00
C LEU A 33 -5.18 5.93 -13.75
N ALA A 34 -6.04 6.18 -12.76
CA ALA A 34 -6.30 7.55 -12.32
C ALA A 34 -5.00 8.24 -11.88
N GLN A 35 -4.81 9.50 -12.31
CA GLN A 35 -3.63 10.30 -11.94
C GLN A 35 -4.00 11.55 -11.13
N SER A 36 -5.29 11.89 -11.07
CA SER A 36 -5.77 13.03 -10.29
C SER A 36 -6.04 12.60 -8.86
N TRP A 37 -5.23 13.07 -7.92
CA TRP A 37 -5.38 12.74 -6.51
C TRP A 37 -6.64 13.40 -5.92
N PRO A 38 -7.57 12.63 -5.31
CA PRO A 38 -8.73 13.21 -4.65
C PRO A 38 -8.33 14.09 -3.46
N VAL A 39 -9.06 15.19 -3.25
CA VAL A 39 -8.85 16.06 -2.08
C VAL A 39 -9.12 15.28 -0.79
N GLY A 40 -8.19 15.36 0.17
CA GLY A 40 -8.32 14.67 1.45
C GLY A 40 -7.91 13.19 1.43
N ALA A 41 -7.58 12.63 0.26
CA ALA A 41 -7.00 11.29 0.19
C ALA A 41 -5.56 11.29 0.76
N LEU A 42 -5.13 10.14 1.29
CA LEU A 42 -3.75 9.98 1.76
C LEU A 42 -2.77 10.23 0.60
N PRO A 43 -1.80 11.15 0.75
CA PRO A 43 -0.89 11.47 -0.34
C PRO A 43 0.07 10.30 -0.63
N PRO A 44 0.63 10.22 -1.86
CA PRO A 44 1.70 9.28 -2.15
C PRO A 44 2.87 9.46 -1.18
N GLY A 45 3.51 8.37 -0.78
CA GLY A 45 4.57 8.37 0.23
C GLY A 45 4.08 8.31 1.67
N SER A 46 2.77 8.43 1.92
CA SER A 46 2.22 8.29 3.27
C SER A 46 2.48 6.89 3.83
N ARG A 47 2.93 6.85 5.09
CA ARG A 47 3.12 5.61 5.84
C ARG A 47 1.80 5.13 6.40
N VAL A 48 1.52 3.85 6.22
CA VAL A 48 0.28 3.22 6.66
C VAL A 48 0.56 1.85 7.27
N THR A 49 -0.26 1.47 8.25
CA THR A 49 -0.46 0.07 8.60
C THR A 49 -1.68 -0.44 7.85
N VAL A 50 -1.51 -1.51 7.07
CA VAL A 50 -2.61 -2.30 6.54
C VAL A 50 -3.16 -3.13 7.69
N VAL A 51 -4.39 -2.82 8.10
CA VAL A 51 -5.09 -3.53 9.17
C VAL A 51 -6.05 -4.55 8.57
N ARG A 52 -6.40 -5.57 9.35
CA ARG A 52 -7.50 -6.47 8.97
C ARG A 52 -8.79 -5.66 8.97
N ASP A 53 -9.67 -5.96 8.01
CA ASP A 53 -11.00 -5.34 8.01
C ASP A 53 -11.69 -5.67 9.36
N PRO A 54 -12.26 -4.69 10.07
CA PRO A 54 -12.88 -4.94 11.37
C PRO A 54 -14.21 -5.71 11.27
N ASP A 55 -14.89 -5.66 10.12
CA ASP A 55 -16.18 -6.31 9.88
C ASP A 55 -16.03 -7.69 9.22
N ARG A 56 -14.87 -7.94 8.60
CA ARG A 56 -14.48 -9.22 8.03
C ARG A 56 -13.01 -9.44 8.28
N ASP A 57 -12.63 -10.63 8.69
CA ASP A 57 -11.23 -11.08 8.67
C ASP A 57 -10.63 -10.88 7.26
N GLY A 58 -10.10 -9.67 7.02
CA GLY A 58 -9.84 -9.14 5.69
C GLY A 58 -8.85 -9.98 4.90
N PRO A 59 -8.56 -9.63 3.63
CA PRO A 59 -7.85 -10.52 2.72
C PRO A 59 -6.40 -10.81 3.12
N TRP A 60 -5.90 -10.30 4.25
CA TRP A 60 -4.52 -10.47 4.70
C TRP A 60 -4.44 -11.30 5.98
N GLN A 61 -3.41 -12.14 6.07
CA GLN A 61 -3.18 -13.00 7.24
C GLN A 61 -2.84 -12.19 8.49
N VAL A 62 -2.11 -11.08 8.31
CA VAL A 62 -1.54 -10.27 9.39
C VAL A 62 -1.69 -8.78 9.10
N GLU A 63 -1.56 -7.94 10.13
CA GLU A 63 -1.34 -6.51 9.94
C GLU A 63 0.12 -6.27 9.58
N PHE A 64 0.37 -5.33 8.66
CA PHE A 64 1.73 -5.04 8.21
C PHE A 64 1.87 -3.60 7.73
N LEU A 65 3.12 -3.13 7.65
CA LEU A 65 3.46 -1.79 7.23
C LEU A 65 3.60 -1.67 5.71
N GLY A 66 3.21 -0.51 5.19
CA GLY A 66 3.38 -0.15 3.79
C GLY A 66 3.38 1.35 3.55
N THR A 67 3.48 1.70 2.27
CA THR A 67 3.50 3.07 1.77
C THR A 67 2.46 3.26 0.68
N ILE A 68 1.72 4.37 0.72
CA ILE A 68 0.85 4.75 -0.41
C ILE A 68 1.72 4.99 -1.65
N ASP A 69 1.51 4.18 -2.68
CA ASP A 69 2.33 4.19 -3.88
C ASP A 69 1.81 5.24 -4.88
N ALA A 70 2.74 5.93 -5.56
CA ALA A 70 2.42 6.96 -6.54
C ALA A 70 2.02 6.39 -7.91
N MET A 71 1.92 5.07 -8.06
CA MET A 71 1.56 4.36 -9.31
C MET A 71 0.16 4.74 -9.80
N GLY A 72 -0.78 5.03 -8.93
CA GLY A 72 -2.10 5.52 -9.32
C GLY A 72 -2.76 6.27 -8.18
N ALA A 73 -3.48 7.33 -8.52
CA ALA A 73 -4.36 8.02 -7.58
C ALA A 73 -5.45 7.07 -7.07
N PRO A 74 -5.89 7.23 -5.82
CA PRO A 74 -6.95 6.41 -5.26
C PRO A 74 -8.24 6.54 -6.07
N GLU A 75 -8.87 5.41 -6.38
CA GLU A 75 -10.09 5.35 -7.19
C GLU A 75 -11.31 5.07 -6.31
N PRO A 76 -12.52 5.48 -6.71
CA PRO A 76 -13.75 5.06 -6.03
C PRO A 76 -13.84 3.53 -5.92
N ASN A 77 -14.21 3.05 -4.75
CA ASN A 77 -14.48 1.64 -4.52
C ASN A 77 -15.92 1.32 -4.97
N ASP A 78 -16.07 0.81 -6.20
CA ASP A 78 -17.38 0.42 -6.76
C ASP A 78 -17.88 -0.94 -6.26
N HIS A 79 -17.16 -1.59 -5.34
CA HIS A 79 -17.58 -2.88 -4.79
C HIS A 79 -18.91 -2.75 -4.02
N ALA A 80 -19.79 -3.74 -4.14
CA ALA A 80 -21.13 -3.70 -3.53
C ALA A 80 -21.14 -3.53 -2.00
N GLN A 81 -20.01 -3.80 -1.35
CA GLN A 81 -19.82 -3.68 0.10
C GLN A 81 -18.97 -2.48 0.50
N ALA A 82 -18.58 -1.66 -0.47
CA ALA A 82 -17.85 -0.43 -0.23
C ALA A 82 -18.69 0.54 0.62
N LEU A 83 -18.02 1.27 1.51
CA LEU A 83 -18.67 2.40 2.18
C LEU A 83 -18.85 3.54 1.16
N SER A 84 -19.84 4.41 1.38
CA SER A 84 -20.06 5.56 0.50
C SER A 84 -18.83 6.47 0.48
N GLY A 85 -18.31 6.74 -0.72
CA GLY A 85 -17.10 7.57 -0.90
C GLY A 85 -15.80 6.85 -0.52
N GLU A 86 -15.81 5.54 -0.30
CA GLU A 86 -14.60 4.78 -0.04
C GLU A 86 -13.69 4.75 -1.28
N LEU A 87 -12.39 4.82 -1.03
CA LEU A 87 -11.36 4.79 -2.06
C LEU A 87 -10.51 3.52 -1.97
N LEU A 88 -10.03 3.06 -3.11
CA LEU A 88 -9.01 2.02 -3.26
C LEU A 88 -7.66 2.67 -3.44
N TYR A 89 -6.69 2.30 -2.60
CA TYR A 89 -5.33 2.84 -2.64
C TYR A 89 -4.34 1.78 -3.11
N TRP A 90 -3.41 2.16 -3.98
CA TRP A 90 -2.23 1.35 -4.22
C TRP A 90 -1.26 1.47 -3.05
N VAL A 91 -0.91 0.33 -2.45
CA VAL A 91 0.02 0.27 -1.33
C VAL A 91 1.18 -0.63 -1.68
N ALA A 92 2.40 -0.11 -1.61
CA ALA A 92 3.63 -0.89 -1.65
C ALA A 92 3.94 -1.41 -0.25
N PHE A 93 4.22 -2.70 -0.13
CA PHE A 93 4.46 -3.35 1.15
C PHE A 93 5.94 -3.30 1.49
N ASP A 94 6.27 -3.07 2.76
CA ASP A 94 7.67 -3.04 3.22
C ASP A 94 8.34 -4.41 3.10
N ALA A 95 7.55 -5.47 3.35
CA ALA A 95 7.93 -6.85 3.18
C ALA A 95 6.85 -7.59 2.39
N PRO A 96 7.21 -8.60 1.58
CA PRO A 96 6.23 -9.38 0.84
C PRO A 96 5.23 -10.08 1.77
N GLN A 97 3.94 -10.07 1.42
CA GLN A 97 2.84 -10.58 2.25
C GLN A 97 2.01 -11.64 1.55
N TYR A 98 1.38 -12.51 2.34
CA TYR A 98 0.43 -13.50 1.86
C TYR A 98 -0.99 -13.08 2.20
N ASP A 99 -1.91 -13.38 1.29
CA ASP A 99 -3.34 -13.21 1.54
C ASP A 99 -3.89 -14.33 2.44
N SER A 100 -5.14 -14.20 2.88
CA SER A 100 -5.83 -15.17 3.75
C SER A 100 -5.93 -16.57 3.14
N ASP A 101 -5.88 -16.69 1.82
CA ASP A 101 -5.89 -17.96 1.09
C ASP A 101 -4.47 -18.53 0.88
N GLY A 102 -3.45 -17.84 1.39
CA GLY A 102 -2.05 -18.23 1.28
C GLY A 102 -1.41 -17.92 -0.07
N GLN A 103 -2.06 -17.12 -0.92
CA GLN A 103 -1.47 -16.68 -2.19
C GLN A 103 -0.49 -15.52 -1.96
N GLY A 104 0.50 -15.43 -2.85
CA GLY A 104 1.58 -14.45 -2.77
C GLY A 104 2.96 -15.11 -2.98
N PRO A 105 4.05 -14.46 -2.53
CA PRO A 105 4.04 -13.26 -1.71
C PRO A 105 3.88 -11.98 -2.55
N TYR A 106 2.86 -11.19 -2.22
CA TYR A 106 2.58 -9.91 -2.85
C TYR A 106 3.48 -8.82 -2.31
N ARG A 107 3.92 -7.90 -3.18
CA ARG A 107 4.70 -6.72 -2.78
C ARG A 107 3.89 -5.43 -2.88
N LYS A 108 2.71 -5.49 -3.50
CA LYS A 108 1.85 -4.36 -3.77
C LYS A 108 0.43 -4.86 -4.04
N ALA A 109 -0.57 -4.10 -3.61
CA ALA A 109 -1.97 -4.37 -3.94
C ALA A 109 -2.81 -3.09 -3.88
N GLN A 110 -4.04 -3.16 -4.41
CA GLN A 110 -5.09 -2.22 -4.05
C GLN A 110 -5.68 -2.61 -2.69
N VAL A 111 -5.76 -1.65 -1.78
CA VAL A 111 -6.28 -1.82 -0.43
C VAL A 111 -7.38 -0.80 -0.19
N TRP A 112 -8.46 -1.25 0.44
CA TRP A 112 -9.61 -0.40 0.76
C TRP A 112 -9.22 0.63 1.82
N GLY A 113 -9.69 1.86 1.67
CA GLY A 113 -9.37 2.96 2.57
C GLY A 113 -9.65 2.65 4.05
N ARG A 114 -10.72 1.91 4.36
CA ARG A 114 -11.04 1.51 5.75
C ARG A 114 -9.99 0.59 6.38
N CYS A 115 -9.23 -0.14 5.57
CA CYS A 115 -8.18 -1.06 6.02
C CYS A 115 -6.81 -0.38 6.13
N LEU A 116 -6.76 0.94 6.03
CA LEU A 116 -5.53 1.72 6.13
C LEU A 116 -5.57 2.61 7.36
N ARG A 117 -4.66 2.34 8.28
CA ARG A 117 -4.39 3.23 9.41
C ARG A 117 -3.18 4.09 9.07
N PRO A 118 -3.31 5.42 8.93
CA PRO A 118 -2.16 6.29 8.74
C PRO A 118 -1.26 6.24 9.96
N GLU A 119 0.03 6.08 9.73
CA GLU A 119 1.01 6.22 10.80
C GLU A 119 1.20 7.71 11.10
N PRO A 120 1.35 8.09 12.39
CA PRO A 120 1.65 9.46 12.74
C PRO A 120 2.97 9.86 12.07
N ASP A 121 2.90 10.93 11.30
CA ASP A 121 4.04 11.49 10.61
C ASP A 121 5.11 11.85 11.67
N ALA A 122 6.26 11.18 11.64
CA ALA A 122 7.35 11.35 12.61
C ALA A 122 8.06 12.73 12.51
N GLY A 123 7.38 13.73 11.95
CA GLY A 123 7.89 15.06 11.63
C GLY A 123 6.97 16.23 12.00
N ARG A 124 5.84 16.01 12.70
CA ARG A 124 5.12 17.14 13.32
C ARG A 124 5.56 17.26 14.78
N PRO A 125 6.35 18.29 15.19
CA PRO A 125 6.47 18.58 16.60
C PRO A 125 5.07 18.86 17.13
N ALA A 126 4.65 18.12 18.15
CA ALA A 126 3.45 18.43 18.91
C ALA A 126 3.55 19.90 19.32
N SER A 127 2.68 20.77 18.81
CA SER A 127 2.58 22.15 19.28
C SER A 127 2.45 22.11 20.80
N PRO A 128 3.41 22.64 21.58
CA PRO A 128 3.23 22.71 23.01
C PRO A 128 2.09 23.68 23.28
N ALA A 129 0.98 23.13 23.78
CA ALA A 129 -0.16 23.88 24.28
C ALA A 129 0.33 25.01 25.21
N GLY A 130 -0.25 26.19 25.02
CA GLY A 130 0.14 27.43 25.65
C GLY A 130 0.30 27.32 27.17
N ARG A 131 1.52 27.54 27.63
CA ARG A 131 1.76 27.96 29.01
C ARG A 131 1.52 29.48 29.06
N LYS A 132 0.38 29.87 29.64
CA LYS A 132 0.13 31.26 30.05
C LYS A 132 1.26 31.71 30.99
N PRO A 133 1.85 32.90 30.82
CA PRO A 133 2.75 33.45 31.83
C PRO A 133 1.93 33.79 33.09
N LEU A 134 2.38 33.28 34.23
CA LEU A 134 1.90 33.69 35.55
C LEU A 134 2.39 35.13 35.78
N SER A 135 1.45 36.05 36.00
CA SER A 135 1.73 37.40 36.49
C SER A 135 2.07 37.39 37.97
#